data_AF-A0A2V9RBQ2-F1
#
_entry.id   AF-A0A2V9RBQ2-F1
#
_cell.length_a   1.000
_cell.length_b   1.000
_cell.length_c   1.000
_cell.angle_alpha   90.00
_cell.angle_beta   90.00
_cell.angle_gamma   90.00
#
_symmetry.space_group_name_H-M   'P 1'
#
loop_
_entity.id
_entity.type
_entity.pdbx_description
1 polymer ?
#
loop_
_entity_poly.entity_id
_entity_poly.type
_entity_poly.pdbx_seq_one_letter_code
_entity_poly.pdbx_strand_id
1 'polypeptide(L)'
;MTSPFFSPTERADDIALPHPMRLPLGAAWRGKCNAPGYEAHSPSTQELEGCNLGYAHTCFRLPKERACDAVRFGVTRESSTSISLQYVMEAAHQPAGQGLLEYDRALGIWSTVHNEACVQKLAECFLQSYLERRKL
;
A
#
# COMPACT_ATOMS: atom_id res chain seq x y z
N MET A 1 3.37 -5.33 5.53
CA MET A 1 3.47 -4.92 4.10
C MET A 1 2.06 -4.92 3.54
N THR A 2 1.79 -4.61 2.28
CA THR A 2 0.41 -4.67 1.73
C THR A 2 0.42 -5.42 0.41
N SER A 3 -0.68 -6.07 0.06
CA SER A 3 -0.76 -6.84 -1.18
C SER A 3 -0.63 -5.92 -2.39
N PRO A 4 0.24 -6.22 -3.38
CA PRO A 4 0.44 -5.37 -4.56
C PRO A 4 -0.79 -5.31 -5.47
N PHE A 5 -1.76 -6.22 -5.29
CA PHE A 5 -3.01 -6.27 -6.05
C PHE A 5 -4.17 -5.56 -5.36
N PHE A 6 -3.93 -4.97 -4.18
CA PHE A 6 -4.96 -4.23 -3.46
C PHE A 6 -4.95 -2.77 -3.90
N SER A 7 -6.10 -2.26 -4.34
CA SER A 7 -6.32 -0.85 -4.62
C SER A 7 -7.23 -0.26 -3.53
N PRO A 8 -6.66 0.34 -2.47
CA PRO A 8 -7.42 0.94 -1.39
C PRO A 8 -8.22 2.16 -1.89
N THR A 9 -9.44 2.31 -1.38
CA THR A 9 -10.36 3.40 -1.76
C THR A 9 -10.87 4.18 -0.56
N GLU A 10 -11.00 3.55 0.61
CA GLU A 10 -11.64 4.15 1.79
C GLU A 10 -10.94 3.71 3.09
N ARG A 11 -10.85 4.63 4.05
CA ARG A 11 -10.38 4.35 5.42
C ARG A 11 -11.33 3.39 6.11
N ALA A 12 -10.78 2.50 6.92
CA ALA A 12 -11.53 1.43 7.55
C ALA A 12 -11.21 1.33 9.04
N ASP A 13 -11.40 2.43 9.77
CA ASP A 13 -11.07 2.53 11.20
C ASP A 13 -11.94 1.59 12.06
N ASP A 14 -13.04 1.09 11.50
CA ASP A 14 -13.93 0.07 12.07
C ASP A 14 -13.36 -1.36 11.99
N ILE A 15 -12.33 -1.60 11.18
CA ILE A 15 -11.70 -2.92 11.05
C ILE A 15 -10.61 -3.07 12.11
N ALA A 16 -10.82 -4.02 13.03
CA ALA A 16 -9.87 -4.39 14.07
C ALA A 16 -8.71 -5.24 13.52
N LEU A 17 -7.81 -4.64 12.73
CA LEU A 17 -6.58 -5.32 12.30
C LEU A 17 -5.55 -5.40 13.44
N PRO A 18 -4.71 -6.46 13.47
CA PRO A 18 -3.63 -6.58 14.43
C PRO A 18 -2.69 -5.37 14.41
N HIS A 19 -2.31 -4.89 15.59
CA HIS A 19 -1.36 -3.79 15.78
C HIS A 19 -1.69 -2.52 14.95
N PRO A 20 -2.82 -1.83 15.20
CA PRO A 20 -3.31 -0.72 14.36
C PRO A 20 -2.28 0.40 14.14
N MET A 21 -1.44 0.68 15.14
CA MET A 21 -0.38 1.69 15.05
C MET A 21 0.78 1.34 14.10
N ARG A 22 0.90 0.05 13.73
CA ARG A 22 1.98 -0.48 12.88
C ARG A 22 1.44 -0.99 11.54
N LEU A 23 0.24 -0.56 11.15
CA LEU A 23 -0.33 -0.99 9.90
C LEU A 23 0.52 -0.52 8.70
N PRO A 24 0.63 -1.33 7.64
CA PRO A 24 1.59 -1.08 6.56
C PRO A 24 1.33 0.19 5.77
N LEU A 25 0.06 0.57 5.61
CA LEU A 25 -0.35 1.84 5.03
C LEU A 25 -0.58 2.93 6.08
N GLY A 26 -0.29 2.67 7.35
CA GLY A 26 -0.53 3.61 8.46
C GLY A 26 -1.95 3.61 9.04
N ALA A 27 -2.90 2.95 8.37
CA ALA A 27 -4.15 2.46 8.97
C ALA A 27 -4.76 1.33 8.13
N ALA A 28 -5.97 0.90 8.49
CA ALA A 28 -6.74 -0.08 7.74
C ALA A 28 -7.52 0.59 6.60
N TRP A 29 -7.68 -0.15 5.51
CA TRP A 29 -8.36 0.34 4.30
C TRP A 29 -9.32 -0.71 3.74
N ARG A 30 -10.44 -0.25 3.20
CA ARG A 30 -11.28 -0.98 2.25
C ARG A 30 -10.85 -0.63 0.83
N GLY A 31 -11.19 -1.47 -0.12
CA GLY A 31 -10.77 -1.26 -1.50
C GLY A 31 -11.19 -2.40 -2.41
N LYS A 32 -10.50 -2.48 -3.55
CA LYS A 32 -10.77 -3.45 -4.60
C LYS A 32 -9.56 -4.35 -4.83
N CYS A 33 -9.82 -5.60 -5.17
CA CYS A 33 -8.85 -6.51 -5.73
C CYS A 33 -8.63 -6.19 -7.20
N ASN A 34 -7.38 -6.23 -7.63
CA ASN A 34 -6.95 -6.09 -9.02
C ASN A 34 -6.04 -7.26 -9.40
N ALA A 35 -6.21 -8.41 -8.74
CA ALA A 35 -5.61 -9.63 -9.22
C ALA A 35 -6.28 -10.01 -10.56
N PRO A 36 -5.51 -10.50 -11.55
CA PRO A 36 -6.03 -10.97 -12.83
C PRO A 36 -7.26 -11.86 -12.69
N GLY A 37 -8.36 -11.49 -13.37
CA GLY A 37 -9.64 -12.21 -13.35
C GLY A 37 -10.56 -11.87 -12.16
N TYR A 38 -10.15 -10.95 -11.30
CA TYR A 38 -10.92 -10.46 -10.15
C TYR A 38 -10.90 -8.93 -10.06
N GLU A 39 -10.71 -8.28 -11.20
CA GLU A 39 -10.64 -6.83 -11.30
C GLU A 39 -11.90 -6.20 -10.69
N ALA A 40 -11.68 -5.21 -9.83
CA ALA A 40 -12.72 -4.49 -9.11
C ALA A 40 -13.54 -5.30 -8.07
N HIS A 41 -13.17 -6.55 -7.77
CA HIS A 41 -13.83 -7.31 -6.70
C HIS A 41 -13.60 -6.64 -5.34
N SER A 42 -14.67 -6.40 -4.58
CA SER A 42 -14.59 -5.84 -3.22
C SER A 42 -14.37 -6.96 -2.20
N PRO A 43 -13.19 -7.05 -1.55
CA PRO A 43 -12.93 -8.08 -0.55
C PRO A 43 -13.84 -7.92 0.67
N SER A 44 -14.24 -9.04 1.27
CA SER A 44 -14.96 -9.04 2.55
C SER A 44 -14.06 -8.56 3.71
N THR A 45 -14.64 -8.22 4.85
CA THR A 45 -13.87 -7.80 6.04
C THR A 45 -12.82 -8.83 6.46
N GLN A 46 -13.09 -10.13 6.32
CA GLN A 46 -12.13 -11.19 6.61
C GLN A 46 -10.96 -11.21 5.61
N GLU A 47 -11.24 -10.93 4.34
CA GLU A 47 -10.22 -10.93 3.28
C GLU A 47 -9.33 -9.68 3.32
N LEU A 48 -9.86 -8.56 3.87
CA LEU A 48 -9.14 -7.30 3.97
C LEU A 48 -7.89 -7.38 4.87
N GLU A 49 -7.81 -8.34 5.79
CA GLU A 49 -6.58 -8.56 6.57
C GLU A 49 -5.39 -8.87 5.65
N GLY A 50 -5.53 -9.85 4.75
CA GLY A 50 -4.48 -10.20 3.78
C GLY A 50 -4.18 -9.05 2.81
N CYS A 51 -5.20 -8.29 2.41
CA CYS A 51 -5.00 -7.11 1.55
C CYS A 51 -4.15 -6.03 2.24
N ASN A 52 -4.46 -5.70 3.50
CA ASN A 52 -3.78 -4.66 4.25
C ASN A 52 -2.41 -5.09 4.80
N LEU A 53 -2.23 -6.38 5.12
CA LEU A 53 -1.01 -6.91 5.75
C LEU A 53 -0.02 -7.60 4.78
N GLY A 54 -0.45 -7.81 3.52
CA GLY A 54 0.35 -8.48 2.51
C GLY A 54 0.49 -9.97 2.79
N TYR A 55 1.34 -10.67 2.03
CA TYR A 55 1.59 -12.11 2.23
C TYR A 55 0.31 -12.94 2.35
N ALA A 56 -0.70 -12.61 1.54
CA ALA A 56 -2.02 -13.21 1.56
C ALA A 56 -2.00 -14.62 0.92
N HIS A 57 -1.15 -15.52 1.41
CA HIS A 57 -0.92 -16.86 0.86
C HIS A 57 -2.17 -17.75 0.86
N THR A 58 -3.14 -17.43 1.72
CA THR A 58 -4.45 -18.11 1.78
C THR A 58 -5.47 -17.53 0.79
N CYS A 59 -5.16 -16.41 0.13
CA CYS A 59 -6.04 -15.80 -0.85
C CYS A 59 -5.96 -16.55 -2.18
N PHE A 60 -7.05 -17.21 -2.57
CA PHE A 60 -7.14 -17.95 -3.84
C PHE A 60 -7.02 -17.06 -5.08
N ARG A 61 -7.21 -15.74 -4.94
CA ARG A 61 -7.04 -14.76 -6.03
C ARG A 61 -5.59 -14.36 -6.25
N LEU A 62 -4.66 -14.68 -5.34
CA LEU A 62 -3.26 -14.31 -5.48
C LEU A 62 -2.63 -15.07 -6.67
N PRO A 63 -2.12 -14.37 -7.71
CA PRO A 63 -1.57 -15.03 -8.89
C PRO A 63 -0.36 -15.89 -8.55
N LYS A 64 -0.28 -17.11 -9.12
CA LYS A 64 0.88 -18.01 -8.91
C LYS A 64 2.17 -17.37 -9.41
N GLU A 65 2.14 -16.81 -10.62
CA GLU A 65 3.22 -16.03 -11.20
C GLU A 65 2.96 -14.55 -10.91
N ARG A 66 3.86 -13.93 -10.14
CA ARG A 66 3.76 -12.52 -9.73
C ARG A 66 5.15 -11.96 -9.43
N ALA A 67 5.31 -10.65 -9.64
CA ALA A 67 6.57 -9.95 -9.38
C ALA A 67 6.87 -9.79 -7.88
N CYS A 68 5.83 -9.66 -7.04
CA CYS A 68 5.98 -9.56 -5.60
C CYS A 68 4.74 -10.06 -4.85
N ASP A 69 4.93 -10.37 -3.57
CA ASP A 69 3.92 -10.77 -2.59
C ASP A 69 3.39 -9.60 -1.79
N ALA A 70 4.27 -8.63 -1.53
CA ALA A 70 3.96 -7.54 -0.63
C ALA A 70 4.82 -6.31 -0.92
N VAL A 71 4.25 -5.14 -0.66
CA VAL A 71 4.93 -3.85 -0.77
C VAL A 71 4.95 -3.16 0.58
N ARG A 72 6.06 -2.50 0.90
CA ARG A 72 6.21 -1.65 2.09
C ARG A 72 6.68 -0.27 1.67
N PHE A 73 6.17 0.74 2.35
CA PHE A 73 6.58 2.12 2.17
C PHE A 73 7.22 2.67 3.44
N GLY A 74 8.11 3.65 3.27
CA GLY A 74 8.69 4.42 4.35
C GLY A 74 9.09 5.81 3.87
N VAL A 75 8.92 6.82 4.71
CA VAL A 75 9.45 8.16 4.44
C VAL A 75 10.96 8.14 4.69
N THR A 76 11.76 8.47 3.67
CA THR A 76 13.22 8.54 3.78
C THR A 76 13.73 9.96 3.92
N ARG A 77 13.01 10.93 3.34
CA ARG A 77 13.31 12.35 3.47
C ARG A 77 12.01 13.15 3.51
N GLU A 78 11.99 14.17 4.36
CA GLU A 78 10.92 15.15 4.42
C GLU A 78 11.52 16.56 4.50
N SER A 79 10.94 17.47 3.73
CA SER A 79 11.25 18.90 3.76
C SER A 79 9.95 19.72 3.76
N SER A 80 10.09 21.05 3.79
CA SER A 80 8.94 21.95 3.67
C SER A 80 8.25 21.85 2.29
N THR A 81 8.97 21.46 1.25
CA THR A 81 8.47 21.45 -0.14
C THR A 81 8.29 20.04 -0.72
N SER A 82 8.91 19.00 -0.14
CA SER A 82 8.85 17.65 -0.69
C SER A 82 8.86 16.54 0.37
N ILE A 83 8.33 15.37 -0.02
CA ILE A 83 8.41 14.11 0.74
C ILE A 83 8.89 13.00 -0.19
N SER A 84 9.98 12.34 0.20
CA SER A 84 10.54 11.18 -0.50
C SER A 84 10.08 9.90 0.21
N LEU A 85 9.45 9.00 -0.54
CA LEU A 85 9.06 7.68 -0.08
C LEU A 85 9.95 6.61 -0.71
N GLN A 86 10.52 5.73 0.11
CA GLN A 86 11.06 4.47 -0.38
C GLN A 86 9.95 3.42 -0.40
N TYR A 87 9.84 2.70 -1.51
CA TYR A 87 9.09 1.45 -1.56
C TYR A 87 10.05 0.27 -1.63
N VAL A 88 9.66 -0.84 -0.98
CA VAL A 88 10.34 -2.13 -1.06
C VAL A 88 9.30 -3.17 -1.41
N MET A 89 9.57 -3.96 -2.43
CA MET A 89 8.80 -5.11 -2.85
C MET A 89 9.50 -6.38 -2.35
N GLU A 90 8.72 -7.31 -1.80
CA GLU A 90 9.22 -8.61 -1.37
C GLU A 90 8.48 -9.73 -2.09
N ALA A 91 9.20 -10.81 -2.43
CA ALA A 91 8.67 -12.06 -2.94
C ALA A 91 9.26 -13.21 -2.13
N ALA A 92 8.42 -14.11 -1.62
CA ALA A 92 8.80 -15.21 -0.74
C ALA A 92 9.70 -14.77 0.44
N HIS A 93 9.40 -13.62 1.04
CA HIS A 93 10.17 -13.01 2.13
C HIS A 93 11.61 -12.60 1.75
N GLN A 94 11.89 -12.46 0.45
CA GLN A 94 13.15 -11.96 -0.08
C GLN A 94 12.94 -10.62 -0.81
N PRO A 95 13.95 -9.73 -0.86
CA PRO A 95 13.87 -8.52 -1.66
C PRO A 95 13.62 -8.85 -3.14
N ALA A 96 12.57 -8.26 -3.71
CA ALA A 96 12.20 -8.42 -5.12
C ALA A 96 12.36 -7.12 -5.93
N GLY A 97 12.42 -5.97 -5.25
CA GLY A 97 12.68 -4.68 -5.87
C GLY A 97 12.52 -3.54 -4.88
N GLN A 98 13.00 -2.36 -5.26
CA GLN A 98 12.86 -1.15 -4.46
C GLN A 98 13.01 0.09 -5.36
N GLY A 99 12.58 1.23 -4.85
CA GLY A 99 12.80 2.52 -5.49
C GLY A 99 12.33 3.68 -4.63
N LEU A 100 12.40 4.87 -5.21
CA LEU A 100 11.95 6.12 -4.58
C LEU A 100 10.79 6.70 -5.36
N LEU A 101 9.83 7.25 -4.63
CA LEU A 101 8.73 8.07 -5.12
C LEU A 101 8.85 9.44 -4.46
N GLU A 102 8.52 10.48 -5.20
CA GLU A 102 8.69 11.86 -4.76
C GLU A 102 7.36 12.58 -4.84
N TYR A 103 6.94 13.19 -3.74
CA TYR A 103 5.74 13.99 -3.63
C TYR A 103 6.13 15.46 -3.41
N ASP A 104 5.68 16.33 -4.31
CA ASP A 104 5.80 17.77 -4.19
C ASP A 104 4.63 18.30 -3.33
N ARG A 105 4.97 18.84 -2.15
CA ARG A 105 3.99 19.36 -1.19
C ARG A 105 3.39 20.69 -1.63
N ALA A 106 4.16 21.51 -2.36
CA ALA A 106 3.72 22.83 -2.77
C ALA A 106 2.68 22.74 -3.88
N LEU A 107 2.88 21.80 -4.80
CA LEU A 107 1.99 21.55 -5.94
C LEU A 107 0.92 20.50 -5.64
N GLY A 108 1.12 19.67 -4.61
CA GLY A 108 0.20 18.61 -4.24
C GLY A 108 0.20 17.42 -5.21
N ILE A 109 1.30 17.21 -5.94
CA ILE A 109 1.44 16.19 -7.00
C ILE A 109 2.63 15.28 -6.76
N TRP A 110 2.62 14.11 -7.39
CA TRP A 110 3.79 13.22 -7.44
C TRP A 110 4.71 13.64 -8.58
N SER A 111 5.96 13.99 -8.26
CA SER A 111 7.00 14.28 -9.25
C SER A 111 7.71 13.01 -9.72
N THR A 112 7.66 11.94 -8.93
CA THR A 112 8.06 10.57 -9.34
C THR A 112 7.02 9.58 -8.86
N VAL A 113 6.47 8.81 -9.78
CA VAL A 113 5.40 7.82 -9.56
C VAL A 113 5.88 6.40 -9.79
N HIS A 114 5.16 5.43 -9.24
CA HIS A 114 5.34 4.02 -9.57
C HIS A 114 4.59 3.69 -10.87
N ASN A 115 5.17 2.84 -11.73
CA ASN A 115 4.54 2.46 -13.01
C ASN A 115 3.29 1.59 -12.82
N GLU A 116 3.32 0.69 -11.83
CA GLU A 116 2.15 -0.11 -11.45
C GLU A 116 1.12 0.73 -10.70
N ALA A 117 -0.07 0.89 -11.28
CA ALA A 117 -1.14 1.74 -10.74
C ALA A 117 -1.60 1.34 -9.33
N CYS A 118 -1.67 0.03 -9.03
CA CYS A 118 -2.03 -0.43 -7.68
C CYS A 118 -0.95 -0.04 -6.65
N VAL A 119 0.32 -0.20 -6.98
CA VAL A 119 1.42 0.19 -6.09
C VAL A 119 1.46 1.70 -5.88
N GLN A 120 1.21 2.49 -6.94
CA GLN A 120 1.05 3.93 -6.81
C GLN A 120 -0.11 4.29 -5.88
N LYS A 121 -1.25 3.59 -5.99
CA LYS A 121 -2.40 3.83 -5.11
C LYS A 121 -2.10 3.52 -3.64
N LEU A 122 -1.34 2.46 -3.39
CA LEU A 122 -0.86 2.12 -2.06
C LEU A 122 0.07 3.22 -1.50
N ALA A 123 0.96 3.80 -2.33
CA ALA A 123 1.82 4.91 -1.94
C ALA A 123 1.02 6.16 -1.56
N GLU A 124 -0.03 6.49 -2.31
CA GLU A 124 -0.97 7.58 -1.98
C GLU A 124 -1.63 7.38 -0.63
N CYS A 125 -2.19 6.19 -0.37
CA CYS A 125 -2.85 5.89 0.91
C CYS A 125 -1.87 5.87 2.08
N PHE A 126 -0.63 5.39 1.87
CA PHE A 126 0.44 5.49 2.86
C PHE A 126 0.76 6.95 3.18
N LEU A 127 0.97 7.77 2.15
CA LEU A 127 1.30 9.19 2.30
C LEU A 127 0.19 9.95 3.02
N GLN A 128 -1.07 9.71 2.63
CA GLN A 128 -2.24 10.29 3.29
C GLN A 128 -2.21 9.98 4.79
N SER A 129 -2.07 8.71 5.16
CA SER A 129 -2.03 8.27 6.56
C SER A 129 -0.83 8.81 7.33
N TYR A 130 0.30 9.01 6.65
CA TYR A 130 1.49 9.63 7.23
C TYR A 130 1.23 11.12 7.55
N LEU A 131 0.67 11.86 6.59
CA LEU A 131 0.38 13.28 6.74
C LEU A 131 -0.71 13.54 7.79
N GLU A 132 -1.75 12.71 7.85
CA GLU A 132 -2.79 12.78 8.89
C GLU A 132 -2.19 12.65 10.29
N ARG A 133 -1.29 11.67 10.50
CA ARG A 133 -0.63 11.46 11.80
C ARG A 133 0.32 12.59 12.20
N ARG A 134 0.83 13.37 11.25
CA ARG A 134 1.71 14.53 11.49
C ARG A 134 0.96 15.81 11.83
N LYS A 135 -0.35 15.86 11.52
CA LYS A 135 -1.23 16.99 11.88
C LYS A 135 -1.80 16.87 13.30
N LEU A 136 -1.64 15.69 13.92
CA LEU A 136 -1.90 15.44 15.34
C LEU A 136 -0.70 15.88 16.18
#